data_AF-A0A7M7RGF8-F1
#
_entry.id   AF-A0A7M7RGF8-F1
#
_cell.length_a   1.000
_cell.length_b   1.000
_cell.length_c   1.000
_cell.angle_alpha   90.00
_cell.angle_beta   90.00
_cell.angle_gamma   90.00
#
_symmetry.space_group_name_H-M   'P 1'
#
loop_
_entity.id
_entity.type
_entity.pdbx_description
1 polymer ?
#
loop_
_entity_poly.entity_id
_entity_poly.type
_entity_poly.pdbx_seq_one_letter_code
_entity_poly.pdbx_strand_id
1 'polypeptide(L)'
;MSEANITDKRDLSDGGPSEEAPSRVSSPPRKKKQKTNGAVGVLSHPAEINEKYVEKSFKDCMRAVFQDGVEATHIGTEAAVITNPFTCCVLPNFVKDERFLKGLKEELLELDFNNKSNDLYKFQQSDALQNFTSLYITALKKLLYEDFLSWLREVTGIPFINTFDLTCSKYNYTDVLLCHDDELEGRRVAFILYLVPTWAKKDGGLLDLFDMDEHGQPKSVVKSLVPNWNNFVFFEVTPKSFHQVSEVLNQDKCRLSVSGWFHGPTVPRPAPYIEPRCTLTPHVDTQETLFYEWINESYLDFGNQSEVQDTFSDESEIQLSRFFEKEKYEAVLTQLQNSDIRWKSRGPANKRHYKSAELTSLPPVIQECLSVMQSEHMFLLLSNFTALRLHAQAPCSDDDDDDDDEDEIEEVQEKTEEGLDDEDGEKVNGTRCKSASEESESKPEARIVDHDDGDEREGVTKERGEQSDKVQDGDVHEQGTSRKDETDLQDGVVIKMKREASTPRCRAEVRKWTHGCYTLLHDTDTEGSEFALDASVFFNTHGVSQATGGFVSYIAKGEDEELLSVLPEENSLSLVYRDKETLKFVKHINHSYRTSRGSNGNPQNSHCAFYELYLVYYE
;
A
#
# COMPACT_ATOMS: atom_id res chain seq x y z
N MET A 1 23.78 -38.90 70.68
CA MET A 1 24.68 -40.06 70.53
C MET A 1 24.59 -40.47 69.06
N SER A 2 25.66 -40.48 68.27
CA SER A 2 27.05 -40.07 68.55
C SER A 2 27.69 -39.57 67.25
N GLU A 3 28.52 -38.54 67.35
CA GLU A 3 29.36 -38.11 66.23
C GLU A 3 30.48 -39.14 65.96
N ALA A 4 30.82 -39.32 64.69
CA ALA A 4 32.08 -39.92 64.24
C ALA A 4 32.48 -39.21 62.94
N ASN A 5 33.78 -39.05 62.71
CA ASN A 5 34.35 -38.09 61.76
C ASN A 5 35.61 -38.70 61.09
N ILE A 6 36.33 -37.91 60.28
CA ILE A 6 37.70 -38.16 59.77
C ILE A 6 37.80 -39.00 58.50
N THR A 7 37.77 -38.28 57.37
CA THR A 7 38.69 -38.33 56.20
C THR A 7 39.64 -39.52 56.00
N ASP A 8 39.83 -39.90 54.72
CA ASP A 8 41.17 -39.81 54.12
C ASP A 8 41.11 -39.37 52.63
N LYS A 9 42.26 -39.27 51.95
CA LYS A 9 42.49 -38.49 50.72
C LYS A 9 42.87 -39.35 49.51
N ARG A 10 42.47 -38.84 48.33
CA ARG A 10 43.24 -38.89 47.04
C ARG A 10 43.50 -40.29 46.43
N ASP A 11 43.76 -40.43 45.13
CA ASP A 11 43.67 -39.53 43.96
C ASP A 11 42.96 -40.32 42.83
N LEU A 12 42.32 -39.63 41.87
CA LEU A 12 42.38 -40.00 40.46
C LEU A 12 41.81 -38.85 39.60
N SER A 13 42.49 -38.57 38.49
CA SER A 13 42.08 -37.57 37.50
C SER A 13 41.03 -38.15 36.55
N ASP A 14 39.96 -37.41 36.30
CA ASP A 14 39.10 -37.63 35.14
C ASP A 14 39.22 -36.42 34.18
N GLY A 15 39.23 -36.70 32.88
CA GLY A 15 39.53 -35.73 31.83
C GLY A 15 38.36 -35.57 30.88
N GLY A 16 37.83 -34.35 30.78
CA GLY A 16 36.75 -34.06 29.83
C GLY A 16 37.21 -34.25 28.38
N PRO A 17 36.47 -35.02 27.54
CA PRO A 17 36.68 -35.04 26.10
C PRO A 17 36.15 -33.75 25.46
N SER A 18 36.85 -33.28 24.43
CA SER A 18 36.52 -32.09 23.66
C SER A 18 35.37 -32.30 22.66
N GLU A 19 34.88 -31.19 22.12
CA GLU A 19 33.89 -31.14 21.04
C GLU A 19 34.35 -31.90 19.78
N GLU A 20 33.45 -32.66 19.14
CA GLU A 20 33.60 -33.10 17.75
C GLU A 20 32.56 -32.40 16.87
N ALA A 21 32.99 -31.91 15.70
CA ALA A 21 32.13 -31.17 14.77
C ALA A 21 31.14 -32.09 14.03
N PRO A 22 29.90 -31.63 13.76
CA PRO A 22 28.90 -32.42 13.04
C PRO A 22 29.35 -32.73 11.59
N SER A 23 29.23 -34.00 11.21
CA SER A 23 29.73 -34.51 9.92
C SER A 23 28.83 -34.15 8.74
N ARG A 24 29.44 -33.98 7.55
CA ARG A 24 28.72 -33.67 6.30
C ARG A 24 27.79 -34.83 5.89
N VAL A 25 26.49 -34.67 6.10
CA VAL A 25 25.48 -35.53 5.47
C VAL A 25 25.42 -35.21 3.97
N SER A 26 25.58 -36.22 3.12
CA SER A 26 25.60 -36.06 1.67
C SER A 26 24.19 -35.88 1.10
N SER A 27 24.04 -34.89 0.21
CA SER A 27 22.78 -34.65 -0.51
C SER A 27 22.45 -35.83 -1.45
N PRO A 28 21.18 -36.25 -1.57
CA PRO A 28 20.79 -37.23 -2.59
C PRO A 28 21.04 -36.67 -4.00
N PRO A 29 21.39 -37.51 -4.99
CA PRO A 29 21.78 -37.03 -6.31
C PRO A 29 20.62 -36.34 -7.03
N ARG A 30 20.87 -35.10 -7.48
CA ARG A 30 19.94 -34.35 -8.35
C ARG A 30 19.59 -35.19 -9.59
N LYS A 31 18.35 -35.70 -9.67
CA LYS A 31 17.83 -36.26 -10.93
C LYS A 31 17.85 -35.15 -11.97
N LYS A 32 18.58 -35.34 -13.07
CA LYS A 32 18.58 -34.39 -14.19
C LYS A 32 17.13 -34.27 -14.71
N LYS A 33 16.54 -33.07 -14.72
CA LYS A 33 15.27 -32.82 -15.41
C LYS A 33 15.47 -33.20 -16.88
N GLN A 34 14.83 -34.29 -17.30
CA GLN A 34 14.87 -34.75 -18.69
C GLN A 34 13.92 -33.84 -19.49
N LYS A 35 14.41 -33.15 -20.53
CA LYS A 35 13.55 -32.37 -21.42
C LYS A 35 12.62 -33.34 -22.17
N THR A 36 11.40 -33.51 -21.66
CA THR A 36 10.32 -34.20 -22.35
C THR A 36 9.74 -33.25 -23.39
N ASN A 37 10.14 -33.42 -24.66
CA ASN A 37 9.47 -32.75 -25.76
C ASN A 37 7.98 -33.08 -25.74
N GLY A 38 7.12 -32.07 -25.90
CA GLY A 38 5.68 -32.21 -25.72
C GLY A 38 5.04 -33.18 -26.70
N ALA A 39 4.49 -34.28 -26.19
CA ALA A 39 3.40 -34.96 -26.86
C ALA A 39 2.10 -34.23 -26.48
N VAL A 40 1.42 -33.64 -27.46
CA VAL A 40 0.10 -33.02 -27.24
C VAL A 40 -0.92 -34.13 -26.97
N GLY A 41 -1.13 -34.46 -25.71
CA GLY A 41 -2.16 -35.39 -25.29
C GLY A 41 -3.53 -34.82 -25.63
N VAL A 42 -4.35 -35.57 -26.36
CA VAL A 42 -5.74 -35.17 -26.61
C VAL A 42 -6.51 -35.32 -25.30
N LEU A 43 -7.18 -34.25 -24.85
CA LEU A 43 -8.10 -34.32 -23.72
C LEU A 43 -9.21 -35.34 -24.04
N SER A 44 -9.31 -36.38 -23.21
CA SER A 44 -10.42 -37.33 -23.25
C SER A 44 -11.73 -36.75 -22.69
N HIS A 45 -11.67 -35.55 -22.11
CA HIS A 45 -12.79 -34.84 -21.49
C HIS A 45 -12.71 -33.35 -21.91
N PRO A 46 -13.66 -32.84 -22.72
CA PRO A 46 -13.64 -31.45 -23.14
C PRO A 46 -14.01 -30.51 -21.98
N ALA A 47 -13.47 -29.28 -22.03
CA ALA A 47 -13.92 -28.20 -21.18
C ALA A 47 -15.21 -27.62 -21.78
N GLU A 48 -16.36 -27.85 -21.14
CA GLU A 48 -17.67 -27.39 -21.61
C GLU A 48 -18.40 -26.62 -20.50
N ILE A 49 -19.08 -25.53 -20.88
CA ILE A 49 -20.04 -24.83 -20.00
C ILE A 49 -21.22 -25.77 -19.70
N ASN A 50 -21.72 -25.75 -18.47
CA ASN A 50 -22.93 -26.47 -18.10
C ASN A 50 -24.11 -26.08 -19.00
N GLU A 51 -24.73 -27.08 -19.63
CA GLU A 51 -25.79 -26.92 -20.64
C GLU A 51 -26.98 -26.06 -20.17
N LYS A 52 -27.29 -26.08 -18.86
CA LYS A 52 -28.30 -25.22 -18.22
C LYS A 52 -28.08 -23.72 -18.48
N TYR A 53 -26.83 -23.28 -18.61
CA TYR A 53 -26.50 -21.87 -18.86
C TYR A 53 -26.47 -21.52 -20.34
N VAL A 54 -26.44 -22.52 -21.23
CA VAL A 54 -26.53 -22.35 -22.68
C VAL A 54 -27.99 -22.29 -23.16
N GLU A 55 -28.93 -22.78 -22.34
CA GLU A 55 -30.38 -22.70 -22.59
C GLU A 55 -30.84 -21.27 -22.93
N LYS A 56 -31.68 -21.16 -23.98
CA LYS A 56 -32.20 -19.85 -24.43
C LYS A 56 -32.99 -19.14 -23.33
N SER A 57 -33.79 -19.89 -22.56
CA SER A 57 -34.51 -19.42 -21.36
C SER A 57 -33.59 -18.72 -20.36
N PHE A 58 -32.43 -19.30 -20.06
CA PHE A 58 -31.45 -18.71 -19.15
C PHE A 58 -30.84 -17.44 -19.74
N LYS A 59 -30.40 -17.49 -21.01
CA LYS A 59 -29.85 -16.33 -21.74
C LYS A 59 -30.84 -15.17 -21.89
N ASP A 60 -32.10 -15.47 -22.17
CA ASP A 60 -33.17 -14.47 -22.28
C ASP A 60 -33.36 -13.74 -20.92
N CYS A 61 -33.32 -14.46 -19.80
CA CYS A 61 -33.35 -13.85 -18.46
C CYS A 61 -32.07 -13.06 -18.12
N MET A 62 -30.88 -13.53 -18.52
CA MET A 62 -29.64 -12.80 -18.29
C MET A 62 -29.58 -11.49 -19.10
N ARG A 63 -30.12 -11.46 -20.33
CA ARG A 63 -30.31 -10.22 -21.09
C ARG A 63 -31.25 -9.25 -20.38
N ALA A 64 -32.35 -9.74 -19.81
CA ALA A 64 -33.27 -8.89 -19.05
C ALA A 64 -32.60 -8.20 -17.84
N VAL A 65 -31.64 -8.87 -17.17
CA VAL A 65 -30.86 -8.23 -16.09
C VAL A 65 -29.87 -7.20 -16.64
N PHE A 66 -29.01 -7.60 -17.57
CA PHE A 66 -27.86 -6.78 -17.99
C PHE A 66 -28.20 -5.67 -19.01
N GLN A 67 -29.24 -5.87 -19.84
CA GLN A 67 -29.62 -4.93 -20.91
C GLN A 67 -30.91 -4.16 -20.57
N ASP A 68 -31.91 -4.83 -19.99
CA ASP A 68 -33.19 -4.21 -19.63
C ASP A 68 -33.25 -3.72 -18.16
N GLY A 69 -32.20 -3.98 -17.36
CA GLY A 69 -32.08 -3.50 -15.97
C GLY A 69 -33.01 -4.18 -14.95
N VAL A 70 -33.53 -5.38 -15.25
CA VAL A 70 -34.50 -6.07 -14.39
C VAL A 70 -33.85 -6.62 -13.13
N GLU A 71 -34.42 -6.30 -11.96
CA GLU A 71 -34.03 -6.94 -10.70
C GLU A 71 -34.40 -8.42 -10.68
N ALA A 72 -33.39 -9.29 -10.61
CA ALA A 72 -33.56 -10.72 -10.42
C ALA A 72 -32.66 -11.22 -9.27
N THR A 73 -33.24 -12.00 -8.36
CA THR A 73 -32.51 -12.65 -7.24
C THR A 73 -32.17 -14.12 -7.54
N HIS A 74 -33.02 -14.80 -8.31
CA HIS A 74 -32.83 -16.19 -8.74
C HIS A 74 -33.37 -16.38 -10.17
N ILE A 75 -32.60 -17.03 -11.04
CA ILE A 75 -32.96 -17.23 -12.46
C ILE A 75 -33.09 -18.71 -12.78
N GLY A 76 -34.29 -19.27 -12.56
CA GLY A 76 -34.78 -20.57 -13.09
C GLY A 76 -33.98 -21.84 -12.76
N THR A 77 -32.85 -21.69 -12.05
CA THR A 77 -31.76 -22.66 -11.89
C THR A 77 -31.12 -22.45 -10.52
N GLU A 78 -30.04 -23.18 -10.22
CA GLU A 78 -29.22 -22.97 -9.02
C GLU A 78 -28.42 -21.65 -9.05
N ALA A 79 -28.38 -20.93 -10.18
CA ALA A 79 -27.70 -19.65 -10.29
C ALA A 79 -28.41 -18.55 -9.47
N ALA A 80 -27.59 -17.76 -8.78
CA ALA A 80 -28.01 -16.55 -8.09
C ALA A 80 -27.58 -15.33 -8.89
N VAL A 81 -28.46 -14.33 -8.94
CA VAL A 81 -28.11 -12.99 -9.43
C VAL A 81 -28.37 -12.01 -8.29
N ILE A 82 -27.51 -11.03 -8.18
CA ILE A 82 -27.52 -10.01 -7.14
C ILE A 82 -27.43 -8.70 -7.89
N THR A 83 -28.46 -7.85 -7.83
CA THR A 83 -28.45 -6.52 -8.47
C THR A 83 -28.11 -5.39 -7.48
N ASN A 84 -28.14 -5.68 -6.18
CA ASN A 84 -27.82 -4.76 -5.08
C ASN A 84 -26.78 -5.43 -4.17
N PRO A 85 -25.56 -4.88 -4.00
CA PRO A 85 -25.17 -3.48 -4.28
C PRO A 85 -24.86 -3.16 -5.76
N PHE A 86 -24.47 -4.16 -6.54
CA PHE A 86 -24.23 -4.07 -7.99
C PHE A 86 -24.43 -5.44 -8.62
N THR A 87 -24.51 -5.50 -9.96
CA THR A 87 -24.80 -6.73 -10.72
C THR A 87 -23.67 -7.76 -10.59
N CYS A 88 -23.89 -8.76 -9.75
CA CYS A 88 -23.01 -9.89 -9.49
C CYS A 88 -23.76 -11.21 -9.67
N CYS A 89 -23.18 -12.12 -10.43
CA CYS A 89 -23.79 -13.37 -10.86
C CYS A 89 -22.97 -14.56 -10.38
N VAL A 90 -23.65 -15.56 -9.82
CA VAL A 90 -23.06 -16.82 -9.33
C VAL A 90 -23.63 -17.97 -10.13
N LEU A 91 -22.77 -18.71 -10.82
CA LEU A 91 -23.08 -19.91 -11.59
C LEU A 91 -22.48 -21.15 -10.90
N PRO A 92 -23.24 -21.89 -10.06
CA PRO A 92 -22.78 -23.16 -9.51
C PRO A 92 -22.60 -24.22 -10.59
N ASN A 93 -21.71 -25.19 -10.35
CA ASN A 93 -21.44 -26.29 -11.26
C ASN A 93 -21.12 -25.83 -12.71
N PHE A 94 -20.32 -24.76 -12.86
CA PHE A 94 -20.11 -24.03 -14.12
C PHE A 94 -19.52 -24.89 -15.25
N VAL A 95 -18.48 -25.67 -14.97
CA VAL A 95 -17.88 -26.60 -15.96
C VAL A 95 -18.52 -27.97 -15.82
N LYS A 96 -18.88 -28.58 -16.94
CA LYS A 96 -19.67 -29.81 -17.01
C LYS A 96 -18.93 -31.09 -16.59
N ASP A 97 -17.63 -31.19 -16.87
CA ASP A 97 -16.86 -32.40 -16.55
C ASP A 97 -15.97 -32.24 -15.30
N GLU A 98 -16.37 -32.91 -14.23
CA GLU A 98 -15.64 -33.01 -12.96
C GLU A 98 -14.22 -33.60 -13.09
N ARG A 99 -13.93 -34.38 -14.15
CA ARG A 99 -12.59 -34.91 -14.43
C ARG A 99 -11.68 -33.85 -15.02
N PHE A 100 -12.23 -32.97 -15.86
CA PHE A 100 -11.50 -31.80 -16.37
C PHE A 100 -11.10 -30.88 -15.22
N LEU A 101 -12.01 -30.58 -14.30
CA LEU A 101 -11.74 -29.73 -13.14
C LEU A 101 -10.69 -30.30 -12.19
N LYS A 102 -10.64 -31.63 -12.00
CA LYS A 102 -9.61 -32.29 -11.20
C LYS A 102 -8.23 -32.18 -11.84
N GLY A 103 -8.11 -32.53 -13.12
CA GLY A 103 -6.86 -32.36 -13.85
C GLY A 103 -6.39 -30.90 -13.94
N LEU A 104 -7.34 -29.95 -14.09
CA LEU A 104 -7.06 -28.52 -14.03
C LEU A 104 -6.55 -28.10 -12.64
N LYS A 105 -7.18 -28.56 -11.55
CA LYS A 105 -6.72 -28.27 -10.19
C LYS A 105 -5.34 -28.86 -9.91
N GLU A 106 -5.05 -30.07 -10.42
CA GLU A 106 -3.74 -30.71 -10.32
C GLU A 106 -2.69 -29.88 -11.09
N GLU A 107 -2.94 -29.55 -12.36
CA GLU A 107 -2.05 -28.72 -13.21
C GLU A 107 -1.80 -27.32 -12.62
N LEU A 108 -2.82 -26.68 -12.05
CA LEU A 108 -2.71 -25.37 -11.38
C LEU A 108 -1.97 -25.43 -10.03
N LEU A 109 -1.94 -26.60 -9.36
CA LEU A 109 -1.21 -26.77 -8.11
C LEU A 109 0.28 -27.04 -8.35
N GLU A 110 0.66 -27.55 -9.52
CA GLU A 110 2.05 -27.76 -9.97
C GLU A 110 2.76 -26.49 -10.46
N LEU A 111 2.04 -25.38 -10.64
CA LEU A 111 2.65 -24.08 -10.97
C LEU A 111 3.51 -23.55 -9.80
N ASP A 112 4.54 -22.77 -10.13
CA ASP A 112 5.21 -21.90 -9.18
C ASP A 112 4.29 -20.73 -8.76
N PHE A 113 4.37 -20.30 -7.50
CA PHE A 113 3.56 -19.19 -6.96
C PHE A 113 4.44 -18.19 -6.23
N ASN A 114 4.30 -16.93 -6.63
CA ASN A 114 4.96 -15.79 -6.03
C ASN A 114 4.11 -15.24 -4.88
N ASN A 115 4.74 -14.88 -3.76
CA ASN A 115 4.05 -14.16 -2.69
C ASN A 115 3.76 -12.73 -3.15
N LYS A 116 2.54 -12.23 -2.95
CA LYS A 116 2.11 -10.86 -3.27
C LYS A 116 1.60 -10.22 -1.98
N SER A 117 2.18 -9.08 -1.60
CA SER A 117 1.89 -8.40 -0.34
C SER A 117 2.16 -6.90 -0.45
N ASN A 118 1.13 -6.08 -0.30
CA ASN A 118 1.19 -4.62 -0.19
C ASN A 118 0.18 -4.13 0.88
N ASP A 119 -0.21 -2.87 0.91
CA ASP A 119 -1.27 -2.35 1.79
C ASP A 119 -2.61 -3.10 1.60
N LEU A 120 -3.03 -3.26 0.35
CA LEU A 120 -4.33 -3.78 -0.08
C LEU A 120 -4.46 -5.30 0.11
N TYR A 121 -3.38 -6.06 -0.03
CA TYR A 121 -3.47 -7.52 -0.06
C TYR A 121 -2.27 -8.26 0.55
N LYS A 122 -2.53 -9.55 0.82
CA LYS A 122 -1.53 -10.58 1.12
C LYS A 122 -2.08 -11.92 0.61
N PHE A 123 -1.46 -12.53 -0.40
CA PHE A 123 -1.79 -13.87 -0.90
C PHE A 123 -0.64 -14.42 -1.77
N GLN A 124 -0.83 -15.58 -2.42
CA GLN A 124 0.13 -16.11 -3.40
C GLN A 124 -0.51 -16.21 -4.80
N GLN A 125 0.23 -15.83 -5.84
CA GLN A 125 -0.25 -15.79 -7.22
C GLN A 125 0.71 -16.51 -8.18
N SER A 126 0.17 -17.23 -9.16
CA SER A 126 0.97 -17.71 -10.30
C SER A 126 1.31 -16.54 -11.24
N ASP A 127 2.25 -16.78 -12.14
CA ASP A 127 2.39 -15.92 -13.33
C ASP A 127 1.09 -15.92 -14.18
N ALA A 128 0.97 -14.95 -15.09
CA ALA A 128 -0.20 -14.81 -15.95
C ALA A 128 -0.37 -16.03 -16.88
N LEU A 129 -1.55 -16.66 -16.86
CA LEU A 129 -1.76 -17.96 -17.52
C LEU A 129 -1.81 -17.88 -19.05
N GLN A 130 -1.75 -16.67 -19.64
CA GLN A 130 -1.74 -16.42 -21.08
C GLN A 130 -0.70 -17.27 -21.81
N ASN A 131 0.54 -17.34 -21.30
CA ASN A 131 1.66 -17.99 -21.96
C ASN A 131 1.79 -19.50 -21.66
N PHE A 132 1.00 -20.04 -20.73
CA PHE A 132 1.05 -21.45 -20.35
C PHE A 132 0.35 -22.33 -21.38
N THR A 133 1.09 -23.23 -22.04
CA THR A 133 0.59 -24.15 -23.09
C THR A 133 0.33 -25.57 -22.56
N SER A 134 0.14 -25.71 -21.25
CA SER A 134 -0.23 -26.98 -20.60
C SER A 134 -1.70 -27.33 -20.87
N LEU A 135 -2.08 -28.59 -20.67
CA LEU A 135 -3.24 -29.17 -21.34
C LEU A 135 -4.57 -28.64 -20.79
N TYR A 136 -4.71 -28.59 -19.47
CA TYR A 136 -5.95 -28.15 -18.83
C TYR A 136 -6.08 -26.62 -18.86
N ILE A 137 -5.00 -25.87 -18.68
CA ILE A 137 -4.98 -24.40 -18.78
C ILE A 137 -5.26 -23.92 -20.21
N THR A 138 -4.76 -24.61 -21.24
CA THR A 138 -5.09 -24.27 -22.64
C THR A 138 -6.58 -24.45 -22.93
N ALA A 139 -7.19 -25.53 -22.46
CA ALA A 139 -8.62 -25.76 -22.61
C ALA A 139 -9.48 -24.83 -21.73
N LEU A 140 -9.01 -24.43 -20.54
CA LEU A 140 -9.66 -23.39 -19.74
C LEU A 140 -9.63 -22.03 -20.45
N LYS A 141 -8.51 -21.65 -21.07
CA LYS A 141 -8.42 -20.41 -21.86
C LYS A 141 -9.41 -20.39 -23.02
N LYS A 142 -9.56 -21.51 -23.74
CA LYS A 142 -10.61 -21.66 -24.77
C LYS A 142 -12.01 -21.50 -24.16
N LEU A 143 -12.32 -22.26 -23.10
CA LEU A 143 -13.63 -22.21 -22.43
C LEU A 143 -14.02 -20.78 -22.01
N LEU A 144 -13.07 -20.00 -21.50
CA LEU A 144 -13.32 -18.64 -21.02
C LEU A 144 -13.33 -17.60 -22.15
N TYR A 145 -12.34 -17.62 -23.06
CA TYR A 145 -12.11 -16.54 -24.03
C TYR A 145 -12.64 -16.82 -25.46
N GLU A 146 -13.06 -18.04 -25.75
CA GLU A 146 -13.89 -18.34 -26.93
C GLU A 146 -15.36 -18.53 -26.51
N ASP A 147 -15.64 -19.60 -25.76
CA ASP A 147 -17.02 -20.06 -25.54
C ASP A 147 -17.80 -19.14 -24.57
N PHE A 148 -17.25 -18.88 -23.38
CA PHE A 148 -17.90 -18.01 -22.39
C PHE A 148 -17.84 -16.53 -22.78
N LEU A 149 -16.78 -16.06 -23.44
CA LEU A 149 -16.73 -14.67 -23.94
C LEU A 149 -17.77 -14.42 -25.04
N SER A 150 -18.04 -15.40 -25.91
CA SER A 150 -19.15 -15.36 -26.87
C SER A 150 -20.50 -15.33 -26.17
N TRP A 151 -20.69 -16.16 -25.13
CA TRP A 151 -21.87 -16.16 -24.27
C TRP A 151 -22.09 -14.81 -23.56
N LEU A 152 -21.01 -14.23 -23.03
CA LEU A 152 -21.03 -12.96 -22.28
C LEU A 152 -21.36 -11.77 -23.17
N ARG A 153 -20.85 -11.74 -24.41
CA ARG A 153 -21.27 -10.78 -25.46
C ARG A 153 -22.78 -10.86 -25.71
N GLU A 154 -23.34 -12.06 -25.83
CA GLU A 154 -24.79 -12.22 -26.10
C GLU A 154 -25.65 -11.70 -24.93
N VAL A 155 -25.28 -11.99 -23.67
CA VAL A 155 -26.12 -11.62 -22.52
C VAL A 155 -25.92 -10.18 -22.05
N THR A 156 -24.72 -9.61 -22.16
CA THR A 156 -24.45 -8.24 -21.70
C THR A 156 -24.59 -7.17 -22.79
N GLY A 157 -24.43 -7.54 -24.07
CA GLY A 157 -24.33 -6.58 -25.17
C GLY A 157 -23.00 -5.80 -25.21
N ILE A 158 -22.07 -6.05 -24.28
CA ILE A 158 -20.78 -5.36 -24.21
C ILE A 158 -19.86 -5.86 -25.34
N PRO A 159 -19.26 -4.95 -26.15
CA PRO A 159 -18.34 -5.33 -27.22
C PRO A 159 -16.93 -5.62 -26.66
N PHE A 160 -16.78 -6.75 -25.96
CA PHE A 160 -15.49 -7.17 -25.40
C PHE A 160 -14.41 -7.38 -26.48
N ILE A 161 -13.15 -7.17 -26.10
CA ILE A 161 -11.94 -7.51 -26.88
C ILE A 161 -11.35 -8.86 -26.43
N ASN A 162 -10.61 -9.54 -27.31
CA ASN A 162 -10.04 -10.86 -27.05
C ASN A 162 -8.68 -10.80 -26.32
N THR A 163 -8.63 -10.10 -25.18
CA THR A 163 -7.42 -10.02 -24.32
C THR A 163 -7.43 -11.12 -23.28
N PHE A 164 -6.35 -11.90 -23.14
CA PHE A 164 -6.19 -12.88 -22.07
C PHE A 164 -5.68 -12.19 -20.79
N ASP A 165 -6.54 -12.07 -19.78
CA ASP A 165 -6.17 -11.54 -18.47
C ASP A 165 -6.69 -12.50 -17.37
N LEU A 166 -5.85 -13.45 -16.97
CA LEU A 166 -6.19 -14.43 -15.93
C LEU A 166 -4.95 -14.95 -15.20
N THR A 167 -5.09 -15.15 -13.89
CA THR A 167 -4.07 -15.67 -12.97
C THR A 167 -4.65 -16.78 -12.09
N CYS A 168 -3.80 -17.61 -11.48
CA CYS A 168 -4.20 -18.50 -10.40
C CYS A 168 -3.80 -17.90 -9.05
N SER A 169 -4.68 -17.95 -8.06
CA SER A 169 -4.43 -17.40 -6.73
C SER A 169 -4.70 -18.43 -5.63
N LYS A 170 -3.79 -18.49 -4.66
CA LYS A 170 -3.88 -19.27 -3.42
C LYS A 170 -3.97 -18.29 -2.25
N TYR A 171 -5.04 -18.41 -1.46
CA TYR A 171 -5.16 -17.75 -0.16
C TYR A 171 -5.16 -18.82 0.93
N ASN A 172 -4.22 -18.73 1.86
CA ASN A 172 -4.05 -19.60 3.02
C ASN A 172 -4.34 -18.79 4.31
N TYR A 173 -4.17 -19.39 5.48
CA TYR A 173 -4.39 -18.69 6.75
C TYR A 173 -3.69 -17.32 6.81
N THR A 174 -4.43 -16.29 7.23
CA THR A 174 -4.03 -14.86 7.26
C THR A 174 -3.94 -14.12 5.92
N ASP A 175 -4.19 -14.80 4.80
CA ASP A 175 -4.22 -14.16 3.48
C ASP A 175 -5.57 -13.46 3.23
N VAL A 176 -5.53 -12.28 2.59
CA VAL A 176 -6.62 -11.30 2.45
C VAL A 176 -6.42 -10.45 1.19
N LEU A 177 -7.51 -9.90 0.64
CA LEU A 177 -7.50 -8.82 -0.35
C LEU A 177 -8.62 -7.85 0.05
N LEU A 178 -8.28 -6.61 0.40
CA LEU A 178 -9.17 -5.65 1.06
C LEU A 178 -10.10 -4.92 0.07
N CYS A 179 -10.76 -3.85 0.50
CA CYS A 179 -11.82 -3.18 -0.25
C CYS A 179 -11.28 -2.42 -1.47
N HIS A 180 -11.65 -2.87 -2.67
CA HIS A 180 -11.32 -2.29 -3.98
C HIS A 180 -12.48 -2.54 -4.96
N ASP A 181 -12.51 -1.88 -6.12
CA ASP A 181 -13.62 -1.96 -7.08
C ASP A 181 -13.26 -2.56 -8.45
N ASP A 182 -12.02 -3.02 -8.62
CA ASP A 182 -11.37 -3.46 -9.86
C ASP A 182 -11.10 -2.38 -10.93
N GLU A 183 -11.05 -1.09 -10.56
CA GLU A 183 -10.64 -0.02 -11.48
C GLU A 183 -9.27 -0.28 -12.14
N LEU A 184 -9.31 -0.44 -13.47
CA LEU A 184 -8.19 -0.33 -14.39
C LEU A 184 -8.78 -0.05 -15.79
N GLU A 185 -8.01 0.56 -16.69
CA GLU A 185 -8.47 0.74 -18.07
C GLU A 185 -8.75 -0.62 -18.75
N GLY A 186 -9.73 -0.65 -19.66
CA GLY A 186 -10.14 -1.83 -20.41
C GLY A 186 -10.96 -2.87 -19.61
N ARG A 187 -10.78 -3.00 -18.29
CA ARG A 187 -11.52 -3.98 -17.49
C ARG A 187 -13.02 -3.73 -17.51
N ARG A 188 -13.82 -4.76 -17.83
CA ARG A 188 -15.29 -4.66 -17.90
C ARG A 188 -16.06 -5.72 -17.14
N VAL A 189 -15.63 -6.97 -17.13
CA VAL A 189 -16.25 -8.00 -16.28
C VAL A 189 -15.16 -8.77 -15.54
N ALA A 190 -15.12 -8.63 -14.22
CA ALA A 190 -14.29 -9.44 -13.34
C ALA A 190 -14.89 -10.83 -13.20
N PHE A 191 -14.06 -11.87 -13.10
CA PHE A 191 -14.52 -13.24 -12.87
C PHE A 191 -13.62 -14.04 -11.92
N ILE A 192 -14.22 -15.03 -11.26
CA ILE A 192 -13.55 -15.96 -10.34
C ILE A 192 -14.14 -17.37 -10.49
N LEU A 193 -13.32 -18.34 -10.89
CA LEU A 193 -13.61 -19.78 -10.85
C LEU A 193 -13.00 -20.39 -9.58
N TYR A 194 -13.86 -20.91 -8.70
CA TYR A 194 -13.43 -21.49 -7.43
C TYR A 194 -13.09 -22.98 -7.53
N LEU A 195 -11.87 -23.32 -7.14
CA LEU A 195 -11.32 -24.69 -7.10
C LEU A 195 -11.01 -25.13 -5.65
N VAL A 196 -11.81 -24.65 -4.70
CA VAL A 196 -11.65 -24.84 -3.25
C VAL A 196 -12.07 -26.23 -2.77
N PRO A 197 -11.55 -26.73 -1.62
CA PRO A 197 -12.18 -27.83 -0.88
C PRO A 197 -13.53 -27.39 -0.25
N THR A 198 -14.25 -28.30 0.42
CA THR A 198 -15.49 -27.98 1.15
C THR A 198 -15.29 -26.78 2.09
N TRP A 199 -16.00 -25.68 1.82
CA TRP A 199 -15.83 -24.39 2.49
C TRP A 199 -17.08 -23.97 3.25
N ALA A 200 -16.92 -23.19 4.32
CA ALA A 200 -18.00 -22.63 5.11
C ALA A 200 -17.69 -21.19 5.53
N LYS A 201 -18.72 -20.42 5.92
CA LYS A 201 -18.55 -19.01 6.38
C LYS A 201 -17.50 -18.83 7.48
N LYS A 202 -17.30 -19.83 8.34
CA LYS A 202 -16.31 -19.83 9.43
C LYS A 202 -14.86 -20.00 8.98
N ASP A 203 -14.62 -20.42 7.74
CA ASP A 203 -13.26 -20.64 7.20
C ASP A 203 -12.64 -19.34 6.65
N GLY A 204 -13.41 -18.24 6.61
CA GLY A 204 -12.98 -16.98 5.99
C GLY A 204 -12.99 -17.04 4.46
N GLY A 205 -12.21 -16.19 3.80
CA GLY A 205 -12.02 -16.25 2.33
C GLY A 205 -13.26 -15.91 1.50
N LEU A 206 -14.22 -15.17 2.07
CA LEU A 206 -15.50 -14.88 1.42
C LEU A 206 -15.33 -13.74 0.42
N LEU A 207 -16.05 -13.79 -0.70
CA LEU A 207 -16.21 -12.61 -1.56
C LEU A 207 -17.32 -11.74 -0.96
N ASP A 208 -16.92 -10.65 -0.31
CA ASP A 208 -17.81 -9.69 0.32
C ASP A 208 -18.06 -8.51 -0.63
N LEU A 209 -19.32 -8.06 -0.75
CA LEU A 209 -19.73 -6.94 -1.61
C LEU A 209 -20.25 -5.79 -0.74
N PHE A 210 -19.78 -4.56 -0.99
CA PHE A 210 -20.11 -3.37 -0.21
C PHE A 210 -21.27 -2.56 -0.82
N ASP A 211 -22.11 -1.96 0.03
CA ASP A 211 -22.92 -0.81 -0.37
C ASP A 211 -22.10 0.49 -0.35
N MET A 212 -22.66 1.55 -0.91
CA MET A 212 -22.03 2.88 -0.93
C MET A 212 -22.78 3.89 -0.05
N ASP A 213 -22.09 4.96 0.32
CA ASP A 213 -22.68 6.19 0.85
C ASP A 213 -23.09 7.19 -0.24
N GLU A 214 -23.49 8.39 0.18
CA GLU A 214 -23.91 9.49 -0.70
C GLU A 214 -22.76 10.18 -1.47
N HIS A 215 -21.51 9.82 -1.18
CA HIS A 215 -20.31 10.26 -1.89
C HIS A 215 -19.76 9.17 -2.83
N GLY A 216 -20.44 8.03 -2.96
CA GLY A 216 -19.98 6.89 -3.76
C GLY A 216 -18.80 6.16 -3.14
N GLN A 217 -18.60 6.24 -1.82
CA GLN A 217 -17.55 5.51 -1.12
C GLN A 217 -18.10 4.24 -0.44
N PRO A 218 -17.33 3.14 -0.36
CA PRO A 218 -17.78 1.88 0.22
C PRO A 218 -17.99 1.96 1.73
N LYS A 219 -19.16 1.51 2.16
CA LYS A 219 -19.74 1.80 3.48
C LYS A 219 -19.92 0.56 4.35
N SER A 220 -20.54 -0.51 3.84
CA SER A 220 -20.80 -1.72 4.62
C SER A 220 -20.96 -2.97 3.75
N VAL A 221 -20.44 -4.11 4.23
CA VAL A 221 -20.64 -5.40 3.57
C VAL A 221 -22.11 -5.81 3.67
N VAL A 222 -22.80 -5.85 2.53
CA VAL A 222 -24.23 -6.21 2.42
C VAL A 222 -24.46 -7.60 1.84
N LYS A 223 -23.44 -8.22 1.24
CA LYS A 223 -23.44 -9.61 0.75
C LYS A 223 -22.09 -10.26 1.06
N SER A 224 -22.11 -11.55 1.41
CA SER A 224 -20.91 -12.37 1.62
C SER A 224 -21.09 -13.74 0.95
N LEU A 225 -20.34 -13.98 -0.12
CA LEU A 225 -20.41 -15.17 -0.95
C LEU A 225 -19.36 -16.20 -0.50
N VAL A 226 -19.82 -17.40 -0.19
CA VAL A 226 -18.94 -18.52 0.19
C VAL A 226 -18.34 -19.12 -1.08
N PRO A 227 -17.00 -19.23 -1.22
CA PRO A 227 -16.41 -19.93 -2.35
C PRO A 227 -16.78 -21.41 -2.27
N ASN A 228 -17.17 -22.02 -3.40
CA ASN A 228 -17.54 -23.44 -3.48
C ASN A 228 -16.92 -24.05 -4.73
N TRP A 229 -16.58 -25.34 -4.69
CA TRP A 229 -16.02 -26.05 -5.84
C TRP A 229 -16.91 -25.91 -7.09
N ASN A 230 -16.31 -25.55 -8.22
CA ASN A 230 -17.00 -25.34 -9.50
C ASN A 230 -18.08 -24.23 -9.50
N ASN A 231 -18.05 -23.30 -8.54
CA ASN A 231 -18.75 -22.02 -8.69
C ASN A 231 -17.91 -21.08 -9.54
N PHE A 232 -18.53 -20.52 -10.59
CA PHE A 232 -18.01 -19.37 -11.33
C PHE A 232 -18.80 -18.14 -10.91
N VAL A 233 -18.11 -17.08 -10.51
CA VAL A 233 -18.70 -15.78 -10.13
C VAL A 233 -18.19 -14.72 -11.09
N PHE A 234 -19.06 -13.80 -11.52
CA PHE A 234 -18.65 -12.64 -12.31
C PHE A 234 -19.53 -11.42 -12.02
N PHE A 235 -18.97 -10.22 -12.21
CA PHE A 235 -19.64 -8.95 -12.01
C PHE A 235 -19.07 -7.88 -12.95
N GLU A 236 -19.87 -6.84 -13.24
CA GLU A 236 -19.39 -5.71 -14.06
C GLU A 236 -18.49 -4.79 -13.23
N VAL A 237 -17.35 -4.41 -13.81
CA VAL A 237 -16.42 -3.42 -13.23
C VAL A 237 -17.00 -2.02 -13.46
N THR A 238 -17.29 -1.32 -12.37
CA THR A 238 -17.99 -0.03 -12.35
C THR A 238 -17.52 0.80 -11.15
N PRO A 239 -17.80 2.12 -11.09
CA PRO A 239 -17.62 2.93 -9.86
C PRO A 239 -18.44 2.50 -8.63
N LYS A 240 -19.02 1.30 -8.65
CA LYS A 240 -19.82 0.70 -7.57
C LYS A 240 -19.37 -0.71 -7.18
N SER A 241 -18.46 -1.35 -7.92
CA SER A 241 -18.10 -2.77 -7.74
C SER A 241 -17.19 -3.05 -6.53
N PHE A 242 -17.31 -2.25 -5.47
CA PHE A 242 -16.53 -2.36 -4.24
C PHE A 242 -16.74 -3.73 -3.57
N HIS A 243 -15.66 -4.48 -3.46
CA HIS A 243 -15.64 -5.83 -2.93
C HIS A 243 -14.31 -6.13 -2.23
N GLN A 244 -14.25 -7.24 -1.50
CA GLN A 244 -13.02 -7.75 -0.89
C GLN A 244 -13.03 -9.29 -0.86
N VAL A 245 -11.87 -9.91 -0.67
CA VAL A 245 -11.73 -11.27 -0.16
C VAL A 245 -11.39 -11.18 1.33
N SER A 246 -12.38 -11.43 2.19
CA SER A 246 -12.13 -11.44 3.64
C SER A 246 -11.10 -12.49 4.05
N GLU A 247 -10.34 -12.22 5.10
CA GLU A 247 -9.22 -13.04 5.57
C GLU A 247 -9.59 -14.53 5.66
N VAL A 248 -8.73 -15.43 5.19
CA VAL A 248 -8.87 -16.87 5.41
C VAL A 248 -8.49 -17.21 6.85
N LEU A 249 -9.45 -17.74 7.60
CA LEU A 249 -9.35 -18.03 9.04
C LEU A 249 -9.03 -19.51 9.33
N ASN A 250 -9.04 -20.38 8.31
CA ASN A 250 -8.75 -21.80 8.46
C ASN A 250 -7.26 -22.09 8.21
N GLN A 251 -6.62 -22.83 9.12
CA GLN A 251 -5.19 -23.16 9.06
C GLN A 251 -4.84 -24.32 8.11
N ASP A 252 -5.79 -25.23 7.86
CA ASP A 252 -5.57 -26.46 7.09
C ASP A 252 -6.03 -26.36 5.62
N LYS A 253 -6.65 -25.24 5.22
CA LYS A 253 -7.32 -25.10 3.91
C LYS A 253 -6.71 -24.00 3.06
N CYS A 254 -6.38 -24.35 1.81
CA CYS A 254 -6.05 -23.39 0.76
C CYS A 254 -7.31 -23.05 -0.07
N ARG A 255 -7.63 -21.75 -0.19
CA ARG A 255 -8.62 -21.20 -1.12
C ARG A 255 -7.94 -20.98 -2.47
N LEU A 256 -8.05 -21.97 -3.35
CA LEU A 256 -7.57 -21.91 -4.74
C LEU A 256 -8.66 -21.35 -5.66
N SER A 257 -8.30 -20.37 -6.51
CA SER A 257 -9.16 -19.86 -7.58
C SER A 257 -8.36 -19.52 -8.84
N VAL A 258 -9.01 -19.56 -10.00
CA VAL A 258 -8.56 -18.81 -11.19
C VAL A 258 -9.41 -17.55 -11.28
N SER A 259 -8.78 -16.40 -11.44
CA SER A 259 -9.45 -15.09 -11.48
C SER A 259 -8.83 -14.19 -12.54
N GLY A 260 -9.62 -13.25 -13.06
CA GLY A 260 -9.21 -12.40 -14.17
C GLY A 260 -10.34 -11.51 -14.65
N TRP A 261 -10.14 -10.88 -15.81
CA TRP A 261 -11.06 -9.90 -16.37
C TRP A 261 -11.31 -10.09 -17.87
N PHE A 262 -12.55 -9.87 -18.28
CA PHE A 262 -12.90 -9.67 -19.68
C PHE A 262 -12.85 -8.17 -19.99
N HIS A 263 -12.10 -7.84 -21.05
CA HIS A 263 -11.77 -6.46 -21.42
C HIS A 263 -12.72 -5.91 -22.50
N GLY A 264 -12.96 -4.60 -22.52
CA GLY A 264 -13.83 -3.89 -23.47
C GLY A 264 -13.70 -2.38 -23.33
N PRO A 265 -14.61 -1.57 -23.91
CA PRO A 265 -14.53 -0.11 -23.83
C PRO A 265 -14.68 0.40 -22.39
N THR A 266 -13.77 1.27 -21.97
CA THR A 266 -13.68 1.86 -20.62
C THR A 266 -15.00 2.53 -20.19
N VAL A 267 -15.40 2.32 -18.93
CA VAL A 267 -16.61 2.96 -18.35
C VAL A 267 -16.24 4.37 -17.86
N PRO A 268 -17.00 5.42 -18.20
CA PRO A 268 -16.81 6.75 -17.61
C PRO A 268 -17.00 6.74 -16.10
N ARG A 269 -16.05 7.31 -15.36
CA ARG A 269 -16.04 7.35 -13.89
C ARG A 269 -16.26 8.79 -13.38
N PRO A 270 -16.90 8.98 -12.21
CA PRO A 270 -17.00 10.30 -11.59
C PRO A 270 -15.63 10.77 -11.08
N ALA A 271 -15.48 12.09 -10.85
CA ALA A 271 -14.29 12.60 -10.18
C ALA A 271 -14.16 12.00 -8.76
N PRO A 272 -12.95 11.61 -8.31
CA PRO A 272 -12.76 11.02 -6.99
C PRO A 272 -13.22 11.93 -5.84
N TYR A 273 -13.81 11.32 -4.79
CA TYR A 273 -14.24 12.05 -3.61
C TYR A 273 -13.06 12.40 -2.68
N ILE A 274 -12.72 13.69 -2.67
CA ILE A 274 -11.75 14.28 -1.73
C ILE A 274 -12.42 14.46 -0.37
N GLU A 275 -11.82 13.88 0.67
CA GLU A 275 -12.31 14.06 2.04
C GLU A 275 -11.94 15.46 2.58
N PRO A 276 -12.77 16.07 3.44
CA PRO A 276 -12.41 17.31 4.12
C PRO A 276 -11.10 17.14 4.92
N ARG A 277 -10.13 18.03 4.67
CA ARG A 277 -8.86 18.09 5.42
C ARG A 277 -9.13 18.16 6.93
N CYS A 278 -8.33 17.42 7.71
CA CYS A 278 -8.38 17.47 9.16
C CYS A 278 -8.05 18.88 9.67
N THR A 279 -8.79 19.37 10.68
CA THR A 279 -8.46 20.63 11.36
C THR A 279 -7.07 20.53 12.01
N LEU A 280 -6.21 21.49 11.68
CA LEU A 280 -4.90 21.66 12.31
C LEU A 280 -5.00 22.77 13.37
N THR A 281 -4.23 22.65 14.45
CA THR A 281 -4.15 23.64 15.54
C THR A 281 -2.70 24.03 15.79
N PRO A 282 -2.39 25.29 16.15
CA PRO A 282 -1.07 25.63 16.67
C PRO A 282 -0.80 24.89 17.99
N HIS A 283 0.40 25.06 18.55
CA HIS A 283 0.71 24.59 19.89
C HIS A 283 -0.24 25.17 20.95
N VAL A 284 -0.35 24.50 22.10
CA VAL A 284 -1.18 24.94 23.23
C VAL A 284 -0.34 25.33 24.46
N ASP A 285 -0.76 26.38 25.15
CA ASP A 285 -0.20 26.78 26.45
C ASP A 285 -0.34 25.62 27.45
N THR A 286 0.80 25.14 27.97
CA THR A 286 0.85 24.08 28.98
C THR A 286 1.83 24.50 30.07
N GLN A 287 1.59 24.07 31.32
CA GLN A 287 2.50 24.39 32.43
C GLN A 287 3.83 23.67 32.22
N GLU A 288 4.94 24.42 32.23
CA GLU A 288 6.32 23.91 32.09
C GLU A 288 6.59 22.72 33.01
N THR A 289 6.19 22.81 34.29
CA THR A 289 6.34 21.72 35.27
C THR A 289 5.60 20.44 34.87
N LEU A 290 4.47 20.56 34.17
CA LEU A 290 3.72 19.40 33.68
C LEU A 290 4.45 18.73 32.51
N PHE A 291 5.11 19.49 31.64
CA PHE A 291 5.91 18.93 30.56
C PHE A 291 7.06 18.05 31.12
N TYR A 292 7.81 18.57 32.08
CA TYR A 292 8.90 17.84 32.74
C TYR A 292 8.42 16.66 33.62
N GLU A 293 7.18 16.68 34.12
CA GLU A 293 6.57 15.51 34.78
C GLU A 293 6.24 14.36 33.82
N TRP A 294 6.21 14.59 32.51
CA TRP A 294 5.74 13.64 31.51
C TRP A 294 6.86 13.07 30.63
N ILE A 295 7.85 13.86 30.27
CA ILE A 295 8.95 13.44 29.39
C ILE A 295 10.11 12.91 30.24
N ASN A 296 10.63 11.72 29.89
CA ASN A 296 11.79 11.12 30.55
C ASN A 296 13.00 12.07 30.54
N GLU A 297 13.61 12.28 31.70
CA GLU A 297 14.71 13.25 31.91
C GLU A 297 15.86 13.09 30.91
N SER A 298 16.15 11.89 30.38
CA SER A 298 17.20 11.70 29.38
C SER A 298 16.94 12.48 28.08
N TYR A 299 15.68 12.71 27.72
CA TYR A 299 15.29 13.45 26.52
C TYR A 299 15.23 14.97 26.74
N LEU A 300 15.42 15.44 27.97
CA LEU A 300 15.51 16.85 28.32
C LEU A 300 16.95 17.37 28.36
N ASP A 301 17.95 16.49 28.26
CA ASP A 301 19.36 16.85 28.18
C ASP A 301 19.78 17.25 26.75
N PHE A 302 20.48 18.37 26.62
CA PHE A 302 20.89 18.92 25.32
C PHE A 302 21.94 18.06 24.58
N GLY A 303 22.77 17.29 25.29
CA GLY A 303 23.71 16.35 24.66
C GLY A 303 22.97 15.20 23.99
N ASN A 304 22.03 14.59 24.70
CA ASN A 304 21.17 13.54 24.15
C ASN A 304 20.25 14.07 23.04
N GLN A 305 19.79 15.33 23.11
CA GLN A 305 19.04 15.97 22.02
C GLN A 305 19.91 16.10 20.75
N SER A 306 21.20 16.44 20.88
CA SER A 306 22.13 16.45 19.74
C SER A 306 22.32 15.07 19.13
N GLU A 307 22.55 14.03 19.95
CA GLU A 307 22.70 12.65 19.44
C GLU A 307 21.43 12.15 18.73
N VAL A 308 20.24 12.57 19.19
CA VAL A 308 18.96 12.31 18.50
C VAL A 308 18.87 13.10 17.19
N GLN A 309 19.27 14.38 17.19
CA GLN A 309 19.24 15.24 16.01
C GLN A 309 20.16 14.75 14.91
N ASP A 310 21.42 14.42 15.25
CA ASP A 310 22.41 13.85 14.32
C ASP A 310 21.84 12.59 13.65
N THR A 311 21.28 11.67 14.45
CA THR A 311 20.67 10.42 13.95
C THR A 311 19.47 10.70 13.04
N PHE A 312 18.58 11.61 13.43
CA PHE A 312 17.39 11.94 12.65
C PHE A 312 17.73 12.69 11.34
N SER A 313 18.81 13.47 11.31
CA SER A 313 19.29 14.13 10.10
C SER A 313 19.83 13.14 9.06
N ASP A 314 20.51 12.06 9.50
CA ASP A 314 21.00 11.00 8.62
C ASP A 314 19.88 10.05 8.14
N GLU A 315 18.93 9.67 9.02
CA GLU A 315 17.95 8.60 8.73
C GLU A 315 16.52 9.10 8.42
N SER A 316 16.19 10.38 8.70
CA SER A 316 14.83 10.97 8.63
C SER A 316 13.74 10.25 9.47
N GLU A 317 14.15 9.32 10.33
CA GLU A 317 13.33 8.58 11.28
C GLU A 317 14.08 8.41 12.61
N ILE A 318 13.36 8.22 13.71
CA ILE A 318 13.95 7.66 14.94
C ILE A 318 12.88 7.05 15.86
N GLN A 319 13.23 5.99 16.60
CA GLN A 319 12.39 5.40 17.65
C GLN A 319 12.98 5.58 19.07
N LEU A 320 12.45 6.56 19.80
CA LEU A 320 12.89 6.96 21.14
C LEU A 320 12.25 6.10 22.24
N SER A 321 12.99 5.12 22.75
CA SER A 321 12.51 4.16 23.77
C SER A 321 12.26 4.80 25.14
N ARG A 322 11.19 4.38 25.83
CA ARG A 322 10.81 4.87 27.18
C ARG A 322 10.66 6.41 27.20
N PHE A 323 9.92 6.94 26.23
CA PHE A 323 9.79 8.37 26.00
C PHE A 323 9.03 9.09 27.12
N PHE A 324 7.88 8.54 27.54
CA PHE A 324 7.17 9.06 28.72
C PHE A 324 7.70 8.47 30.01
N GLU A 325 7.62 9.25 31.08
CA GLU A 325 7.84 8.75 32.43
C GLU A 325 6.90 7.60 32.77
N LYS A 326 7.44 6.60 33.47
CA LYS A 326 6.86 5.25 33.52
C LYS A 326 5.45 5.26 34.13
N GLU A 327 5.28 5.98 35.23
CA GLU A 327 4.02 6.11 35.95
C GLU A 327 2.94 6.84 35.12
N LYS A 328 3.33 7.81 34.29
CA LYS A 328 2.42 8.50 33.36
C LYS A 328 2.00 7.56 32.22
N TYR A 329 2.93 6.80 31.65
CA TYR A 329 2.64 5.78 30.64
C TYR A 329 1.67 4.70 31.18
N GLU A 330 1.96 4.13 32.35
CA GLU A 330 1.09 3.11 32.98
C GLU A 330 -0.31 3.66 33.30
N ALA A 331 -0.42 4.95 33.67
CA ALA A 331 -1.71 5.61 33.89
C ALA A 331 -2.53 5.77 32.60
N VAL A 332 -1.92 6.20 31.49
CA VAL A 332 -2.58 6.30 30.18
C VAL A 332 -3.04 4.94 29.69
N LEU A 333 -2.16 3.92 29.73
CA LEU A 333 -2.49 2.54 29.37
C LEU A 333 -3.68 2.00 30.18
N THR A 334 -3.68 2.24 31.50
CA THR A 334 -4.77 1.83 32.39
C THR A 334 -6.11 2.45 31.97
N GLN A 335 -6.12 3.73 31.60
CA GLN A 335 -7.34 4.43 31.16
C GLN A 335 -7.80 4.00 29.75
N LEU A 336 -6.88 3.75 28.81
CA LEU A 336 -7.18 3.23 27.47
C LEU A 336 -7.86 1.85 27.50
N GLN A 337 -7.50 1.01 28.49
CA GLN A 337 -8.10 -0.31 28.68
C GLN A 337 -9.43 -0.28 29.43
N ASN A 338 -9.56 0.51 30.51
CA ASN A 338 -10.63 0.36 31.50
C ASN A 338 -11.74 1.42 31.47
N SER A 339 -11.57 2.52 30.73
CA SER A 339 -12.52 3.65 30.76
C SER A 339 -13.49 3.68 29.57
N ASP A 340 -14.67 4.28 29.78
CA ASP A 340 -15.77 4.36 28.81
C ASP A 340 -15.52 5.42 27.71
N ILE A 341 -14.40 5.28 27.00
CA ILE A 341 -14.02 6.11 25.87
C ILE A 341 -14.96 5.82 24.70
N ARG A 342 -15.55 6.86 24.11
CA ARG A 342 -16.44 6.73 22.95
C ARG A 342 -15.63 6.55 21.68
N TRP A 343 -15.48 5.30 21.27
CA TRP A 343 -14.75 4.91 20.06
C TRP A 343 -15.64 4.97 18.81
N LYS A 344 -15.32 5.84 17.85
CA LYS A 344 -15.95 5.94 16.53
C LYS A 344 -15.16 5.13 15.51
N SER A 345 -15.82 4.32 14.67
CA SER A 345 -15.16 3.67 13.53
C SER A 345 -14.79 4.71 12.46
N ARG A 346 -13.56 4.63 11.94
CA ARG A 346 -13.09 5.39 10.77
C ARG A 346 -13.19 4.52 9.51
N GLY A 347 -13.68 5.11 8.44
CA GLY A 347 -13.75 4.59 7.07
C GLY A 347 -13.38 5.68 6.07
N PRO A 348 -13.78 5.60 4.79
CA PRO A 348 -14.44 4.47 4.13
C PRO A 348 -13.51 3.25 3.94
N ALA A 349 -14.08 2.09 3.58
CA ALA A 349 -13.36 0.82 3.62
C ALA A 349 -12.21 0.69 2.60
N ASN A 350 -12.28 1.40 1.47
CA ASN A 350 -11.21 1.54 0.47
C ASN A 350 -10.07 2.46 0.91
N LYS A 351 -10.12 3.02 2.12
CA LYS A 351 -9.09 3.94 2.64
C LYS A 351 -8.58 3.54 4.02
N ARG A 352 -9.48 3.11 4.91
CA ARG A 352 -9.14 2.76 6.30
C ARG A 352 -10.23 1.97 7.01
N HIS A 353 -9.82 1.19 8.00
CA HIS A 353 -10.72 0.56 8.97
C HIS A 353 -10.03 0.51 10.34
N TYR A 354 -10.31 1.49 11.21
CA TYR A 354 -9.84 1.48 12.60
C TYR A 354 -10.84 2.24 13.50
N LYS A 355 -10.52 2.42 14.78
CA LYS A 355 -11.33 3.22 15.70
C LYS A 355 -10.56 4.42 16.25
N SER A 356 -11.18 5.58 16.21
CA SER A 356 -10.67 6.82 16.83
C SER A 356 -11.50 7.14 18.08
N ALA A 357 -10.88 7.71 19.11
CA ALA A 357 -11.61 8.23 20.26
C ALA A 357 -12.30 9.56 19.90
N GLU A 358 -13.48 9.80 20.47
CA GLU A 358 -14.04 11.14 20.52
C GLU A 358 -13.34 11.94 21.64
N LEU A 359 -12.66 13.03 21.32
CA LEU A 359 -11.80 13.78 22.28
C LEU A 359 -12.55 14.20 23.55
N THR A 360 -13.84 14.56 23.44
CA THR A 360 -14.71 14.94 24.56
C THR A 360 -15.05 13.79 25.53
N SER A 361 -14.67 12.55 25.19
CA SER A 361 -14.86 11.34 26.00
C SER A 361 -13.58 10.82 26.67
N LEU A 362 -12.43 11.45 26.39
CA LEU A 362 -11.15 11.01 26.93
C LEU A 362 -11.05 11.28 28.44
N PRO A 363 -10.58 10.32 29.25
CA PRO A 363 -10.25 10.56 30.66
C PRO A 363 -9.18 11.65 30.84
N PRO A 364 -9.16 12.36 31.99
CA PRO A 364 -8.29 13.52 32.21
C PRO A 364 -6.80 13.27 31.89
N VAL A 365 -6.22 12.14 32.30
CA VAL A 365 -4.80 11.84 32.03
C VAL A 365 -4.48 11.65 30.53
N ILE A 366 -5.47 11.31 29.70
CA ILE A 366 -5.29 11.21 28.24
C ILE A 366 -5.45 12.59 27.58
N GLN A 367 -6.32 13.44 28.14
CA GLN A 367 -6.36 14.87 27.75
C GLN A 367 -5.05 15.58 28.15
N GLU A 368 -4.50 15.27 29.33
CA GLU A 368 -3.21 15.76 29.84
C GLU A 368 -2.05 15.33 28.93
N CYS A 369 -2.00 14.05 28.56
CA CYS A 369 -1.05 13.51 27.58
C CYS A 369 -1.13 14.23 26.22
N LEU A 370 -2.34 14.46 25.71
CA LEU A 370 -2.57 15.22 24.48
C LEU A 370 -2.08 16.67 24.61
N SER A 371 -2.41 17.37 25.70
CA SER A 371 -1.94 18.74 25.93
C SER A 371 -0.42 18.82 26.00
N VAL A 372 0.25 17.85 26.63
CA VAL A 372 1.72 17.76 26.65
C VAL A 372 2.28 17.57 25.24
N MET A 373 1.78 16.61 24.46
CA MET A 373 2.24 16.40 23.07
C MET A 373 1.91 17.58 22.15
N GLN A 374 0.83 18.30 22.39
CA GLN A 374 0.46 19.50 21.61
C GLN A 374 1.05 20.80 22.19
N SER A 375 1.87 20.74 23.24
CA SER A 375 2.36 21.92 23.95
C SER A 375 3.46 22.68 23.20
N GLU A 376 3.60 23.98 23.48
CA GLU A 376 4.72 24.79 22.98
C GLU A 376 6.09 24.12 23.24
N HIS A 377 6.23 23.50 24.41
CA HIS A 377 7.45 22.82 24.84
C HIS A 377 7.73 21.55 24.02
N MET A 378 6.70 20.82 23.57
CA MET A 378 6.87 19.68 22.66
C MET A 378 7.27 20.15 21.26
N PHE A 379 6.67 21.21 20.74
CA PHE A 379 7.05 21.77 19.44
C PHE A 379 8.52 22.22 19.44
N LEU A 380 9.02 22.84 20.53
CA LEU A 380 10.44 23.15 20.68
C LEU A 380 11.32 21.89 20.84
N LEU A 381 10.93 20.91 21.65
CA LEU A 381 11.67 19.65 21.79
C LEU A 381 11.80 18.88 20.47
N LEU A 382 10.72 18.83 19.68
CA LEU A 382 10.73 18.21 18.36
C LEU A 382 11.56 19.02 17.35
N SER A 383 11.60 20.36 17.47
CA SER A 383 12.52 21.19 16.68
C SER A 383 13.98 20.79 16.97
N ASN A 384 14.34 20.67 18.25
CA ASN A 384 15.69 20.25 18.66
C ASN A 384 16.01 18.83 18.18
N PHE A 385 15.05 17.90 18.18
CA PHE A 385 15.26 16.53 17.71
C PHE A 385 15.36 16.37 16.19
N THR A 386 14.90 17.33 15.39
CA THR A 386 14.67 17.12 13.94
C THR A 386 15.20 18.22 13.03
N ALA A 387 15.77 19.30 13.59
CA ALA A 387 16.12 20.56 12.89
C ALA A 387 14.94 21.33 12.26
N LEU A 388 13.74 20.74 12.18
CA LEU A 388 12.55 21.39 11.62
C LEU A 388 12.14 22.63 12.43
N ARG A 389 11.68 23.67 11.74
CA ARG A 389 11.32 24.99 12.32
C ARG A 389 9.95 24.97 13.03
N LEU A 390 9.67 23.93 13.83
CA LEU A 390 8.41 23.74 14.55
C LEU A 390 8.21 24.73 15.71
N HIS A 391 9.23 25.51 16.09
CA HIS A 391 9.09 26.57 17.10
C HIS A 391 9.92 27.82 16.76
N ALA A 392 9.46 28.99 17.21
CA ALA A 392 10.11 30.28 16.95
C ALA A 392 11.46 30.49 17.67
N GLN A 393 11.85 29.58 18.57
CA GLN A 393 13.17 29.52 19.22
C GLN A 393 14.06 28.40 18.67
N ALA A 394 13.59 27.63 17.67
CA ALA A 394 14.41 26.66 16.97
C ALA A 394 15.63 27.34 16.33
N PRO A 395 16.79 26.65 16.21
CA PRO A 395 17.89 27.11 15.38
C PRO A 395 17.42 27.40 13.96
N CYS A 396 18.04 28.38 13.30
CA CYS A 396 17.97 28.44 11.86
C CYS A 396 18.99 27.45 11.30
N SER A 397 18.57 26.62 10.34
CA SER A 397 19.49 26.17 9.30
C SER A 397 19.97 27.41 8.54
N ASP A 398 21.27 27.47 8.26
CA ASP A 398 21.86 28.54 7.46
C ASP A 398 21.57 28.33 5.95
N ASP A 399 21.11 27.14 5.56
CA ASP A 399 20.80 26.72 4.18
C ASP A 399 19.58 27.44 3.53
N ASP A 400 18.88 28.34 4.24
CA ASP A 400 17.81 29.19 3.68
C ASP A 400 18.35 30.47 2.97
N ASP A 401 19.65 30.75 3.02
CA ASP A 401 20.28 31.98 2.46
C ASP A 401 21.18 31.74 1.19
N ASP A 402 21.44 30.50 0.76
CA ASP A 402 22.35 30.16 -0.37
C ASP A 402 21.64 30.02 -1.74
N ASP A 403 20.33 30.24 -1.83
CA ASP A 403 19.51 30.18 -3.07
C ASP A 403 19.54 31.52 -3.88
N ASP A 404 20.56 32.36 -3.70
CA ASP A 404 20.82 33.56 -4.54
C ASP A 404 21.71 33.15 -5.75
N ASP A 405 21.11 32.96 -6.93
CA ASP A 405 21.78 32.61 -8.20
C ASP A 405 22.90 33.63 -8.58
N GLU A 406 24.17 33.35 -8.26
CA GLU A 406 25.32 34.07 -8.86
C GLU A 406 25.54 33.60 -10.32
N ASP A 407 24.88 34.28 -11.26
CA ASP A 407 25.16 34.22 -12.71
C ASP A 407 26.65 34.58 -12.98
N GLU A 408 27.54 33.57 -13.06
CA GLU A 408 28.91 33.75 -13.54
C GLU A 408 28.93 34.15 -15.02
N ILE A 409 28.99 35.46 -15.29
CA ILE A 409 29.14 36.00 -16.65
C ILE A 409 30.56 35.68 -17.16
N GLU A 410 30.68 34.66 -18.02
CA GLU A 410 31.92 34.35 -18.74
C GLU A 410 32.37 35.53 -19.64
N GLU A 411 33.31 36.36 -19.15
CA GLU A 411 34.03 37.31 -20.02
C GLU A 411 34.96 36.56 -20.99
N VAL A 412 34.49 36.37 -22.23
CA VAL A 412 35.31 35.87 -23.34
C VAL A 412 36.37 36.91 -23.74
N GLN A 413 37.56 36.84 -23.13
CA GLN A 413 38.71 37.66 -23.51
C GLN A 413 39.61 36.95 -24.54
N GLU A 414 39.80 37.58 -25.71
CA GLU A 414 40.69 37.09 -26.76
C GLU A 414 42.16 37.01 -26.29
N LYS A 415 42.82 35.88 -26.52
CA LYS A 415 44.28 35.73 -26.37
C LYS A 415 45.00 35.87 -27.70
N THR A 416 45.74 36.96 -27.88
CA THR A 416 46.80 37.08 -28.90
C THR A 416 48.12 36.51 -28.39
N GLU A 417 48.91 35.93 -29.29
CA GLU A 417 50.13 35.15 -29.00
C GLU A 417 51.36 36.02 -28.69
N GLU A 418 52.06 35.75 -27.58
CA GLU A 418 53.55 35.74 -27.39
C GLU A 418 53.82 34.84 -26.14
N GLY A 419 54.92 34.10 -25.94
CA GLY A 419 56.03 33.74 -26.83
C GLY A 419 57.27 33.20 -26.08
N LEU A 420 57.70 31.96 -26.41
CA LEU A 420 59.06 31.35 -26.20
C LEU A 420 59.49 30.78 -24.81
N ASP A 421 60.59 29.99 -24.90
CA ASP A 421 61.47 29.30 -23.93
C ASP A 421 60.86 28.10 -23.14
N ASP A 422 61.35 26.83 -23.17
CA ASP A 422 62.70 26.18 -23.03
C ASP A 422 63.19 26.11 -21.56
N GLU A 423 63.99 25.16 -21.01
CA GLU A 423 64.61 23.83 -21.34
C GLU A 423 64.85 23.14 -19.94
N ASP A 424 65.06 21.84 -19.67
CA ASP A 424 64.91 20.51 -20.31
C ASP A 424 64.96 19.42 -19.19
N GLY A 425 64.59 18.16 -19.47
CA GLY A 425 65.02 16.96 -18.72
C GLY A 425 63.90 16.16 -18.02
N GLU A 426 63.74 14.84 -18.25
CA GLU A 426 64.63 13.70 -17.94
C GLU A 426 64.69 13.30 -16.44
N LYS A 427 64.53 12.03 -16.02
CA LYS A 427 64.09 10.78 -16.71
C LYS A 427 63.92 9.62 -15.68
N VAL A 428 63.61 8.41 -16.19
CA VAL A 428 63.99 7.08 -15.63
C VAL A 428 63.18 6.51 -14.44
N ASN A 429 62.18 5.69 -14.82
CA ASN A 429 61.98 4.25 -14.50
C ASN A 429 61.86 3.72 -13.05
N GLY A 430 60.91 2.78 -12.88
CA GLY A 430 60.79 1.90 -11.70
C GLY A 430 59.37 1.36 -11.47
N THR A 431 58.66 0.80 -12.46
CA THR A 431 58.84 -0.61 -12.92
C THR A 431 58.85 -1.57 -11.73
N ARG A 432 57.87 -2.46 -11.48
CA ARG A 432 56.99 -3.27 -12.37
C ARG A 432 55.81 -3.80 -11.51
N CYS A 433 54.52 -3.65 -11.82
CA CYS A 433 53.72 -4.13 -12.98
C CYS A 433 53.49 -5.66 -13.02
N LYS A 434 52.24 -6.05 -13.35
CA LYS A 434 51.66 -7.39 -13.69
C LYS A 434 50.90 -8.14 -12.58
N SER A 435 49.76 -8.80 -12.86
CA SER A 435 48.90 -8.81 -14.09
C SER A 435 47.62 -9.65 -13.93
N ALA A 436 46.69 -9.49 -14.89
CA ALA A 436 45.59 -10.41 -15.28
C ALA A 436 44.39 -10.47 -14.30
N SER A 437 43.13 -10.22 -14.68
CA SER A 437 42.28 -10.72 -15.81
C SER A 437 41.75 -12.15 -15.53
N GLU A 438 40.55 -12.56 -15.99
CA GLU A 438 39.82 -12.21 -17.23
C GLU A 438 38.31 -11.94 -17.02
N GLU A 439 37.64 -11.52 -18.10
CA GLU A 439 36.22 -11.14 -18.19
C GLU A 439 35.27 -12.35 -18.39
N SER A 440 33.97 -12.14 -18.17
CA SER A 440 32.93 -12.80 -18.98
C SER A 440 31.62 -12.00 -18.95
N GLU A 441 31.10 -11.62 -20.12
CA GLU A 441 29.82 -10.91 -20.26
C GLU A 441 28.62 -11.87 -20.24
N SER A 442 27.46 -11.41 -19.76
CA SER A 442 26.18 -11.66 -20.48
C SER A 442 24.98 -10.87 -19.92
N LYS A 443 24.61 -9.80 -20.64
CA LYS A 443 23.26 -9.21 -20.88
C LYS A 443 22.27 -8.95 -19.72
N PRO A 444 21.67 -7.74 -19.65
CA PRO A 444 20.43 -7.49 -18.90
C PRO A 444 19.17 -7.88 -19.70
N GLU A 445 18.03 -8.00 -19.02
CA GLU A 445 16.69 -8.08 -19.63
C GLU A 445 16.04 -6.69 -19.74
N ALA A 446 14.97 -6.57 -20.54
CA ALA A 446 14.55 -5.30 -21.13
C ALA A 446 13.46 -4.55 -20.35
N ARG A 447 13.63 -3.23 -20.23
CA ARG A 447 12.52 -2.29 -20.00
C ARG A 447 11.67 -2.21 -21.26
N ILE A 448 10.36 -2.06 -21.10
CA ILE A 448 9.48 -1.50 -22.14
C ILE A 448 9.35 -0.01 -21.84
N VAL A 449 9.62 0.82 -22.83
CA VAL A 449 9.37 2.27 -22.83
C VAL A 449 8.73 2.57 -24.18
N ASP A 450 7.65 3.33 -24.18
CA ASP A 450 6.91 3.67 -25.39
C ASP A 450 7.76 4.48 -26.38
N HIS A 451 7.56 4.22 -27.67
CA HIS A 451 7.96 5.12 -28.75
C HIS A 451 6.77 5.30 -29.69
N ASP A 452 6.26 6.52 -29.68
CA ASP A 452 5.36 7.09 -30.69
C ASP A 452 6.16 7.39 -31.97
N ASP A 453 5.65 6.98 -33.13
CA ASP A 453 6.23 7.33 -34.44
C ASP A 453 5.26 6.99 -35.60
N GLY A 454 5.25 7.81 -36.66
CA GLY A 454 4.66 7.44 -37.97
C GLY A 454 3.39 8.15 -38.50
N ASP A 455 3.46 9.46 -38.77
CA ASP A 455 2.49 10.19 -39.62
C ASP A 455 2.58 9.75 -41.11
N GLU A 456 1.74 8.83 -41.57
CA GLU A 456 1.57 8.54 -43.01
C GLU A 456 0.51 9.45 -43.66
N ARG A 457 1.00 10.40 -44.46
CA ARG A 457 0.18 11.37 -45.20
C ARG A 457 -0.25 10.86 -46.57
N GLU A 458 -1.56 10.70 -46.78
CA GLU A 458 -2.16 10.87 -48.12
C GLU A 458 -3.01 12.16 -48.15
N GLY A 459 -2.78 13.01 -49.15
CA GLY A 459 -3.41 14.32 -49.27
C GLY A 459 -4.36 14.44 -50.45
N VAL A 460 -5.57 14.96 -50.22
CA VAL A 460 -6.55 15.26 -51.28
C VAL A 460 -6.96 16.74 -51.24
N THR A 461 -6.56 17.43 -52.32
CA THR A 461 -7.02 18.72 -52.87
C THR A 461 -7.94 19.67 -52.06
N LYS A 462 -7.50 20.94 -51.99
CA LYS A 462 -8.35 22.12 -51.74
C LYS A 462 -9.56 22.19 -52.70
N GLU A 463 -10.67 22.74 -52.23
CA GLU A 463 -11.41 23.79 -52.95
C GLU A 463 -11.74 24.97 -52.01
N ARG A 464 -12.10 26.12 -52.58
CA ARG A 464 -12.24 27.42 -51.89
C ARG A 464 -13.60 28.03 -52.20
N GLY A 465 -14.46 28.14 -51.19
CA GLY A 465 -15.76 28.80 -51.28
C GLY A 465 -15.77 30.11 -50.51
N GLU A 466 -15.72 31.24 -51.21
CA GLU A 466 -15.91 32.57 -50.63
C GLU A 466 -17.35 33.04 -50.85
N GLN A 467 -18.01 33.54 -49.80
CA GLN A 467 -18.99 34.62 -49.98
C GLN A 467 -19.22 35.42 -48.69
N SER A 468 -19.64 36.68 -48.88
CA SER A 468 -19.81 37.70 -47.85
C SER A 468 -21.28 38.00 -47.59
N ASP A 469 -21.57 38.61 -46.44
CA ASP A 469 -22.31 39.88 -46.24
C ASP A 469 -22.41 40.12 -44.71
N LYS A 470 -22.17 41.29 -44.10
CA LYS A 470 -22.76 42.64 -44.25
C LYS A 470 -24.28 42.65 -44.01
N VAL A 471 -24.89 43.52 -43.20
CA VAL A 471 -24.47 44.59 -42.26
C VAL A 471 -25.67 44.74 -41.26
N GLN A 472 -25.58 45.20 -40.00
CA GLN A 472 -25.67 46.63 -39.66
C GLN A 472 -25.67 46.92 -38.13
N ASP A 473 -24.87 47.94 -37.74
CA ASP A 473 -24.96 48.97 -36.67
C ASP A 473 -25.69 48.79 -35.32
N GLY A 474 -25.09 49.41 -34.29
CA GLY A 474 -25.63 49.55 -32.92
C GLY A 474 -24.71 50.31 -31.95
N ASP A 475 -24.27 51.52 -32.34
CA ASP A 475 -23.21 52.32 -31.67
C ASP A 475 -23.73 53.27 -30.55
N VAL A 476 -22.98 53.35 -29.43
CA VAL A 476 -22.86 54.54 -28.55
C VAL A 476 -21.46 54.57 -27.89
N HIS A 477 -20.58 55.49 -28.35
CA HIS A 477 -19.82 56.52 -27.60
C HIS A 477 -19.55 56.36 -26.08
N GLU A 478 -18.48 56.90 -25.47
CA GLU A 478 -17.17 57.50 -25.85
C GLU A 478 -16.45 57.71 -24.48
N GLN A 479 -15.13 57.69 -24.27
CA GLN A 479 -14.10 58.69 -24.62
C GLN A 479 -12.71 58.16 -24.21
N GLY A 480 -11.65 58.75 -24.76
CA GLY A 480 -10.29 58.57 -24.23
C GLY A 480 -9.32 59.64 -24.73
N THR A 481 -8.14 59.74 -24.10
CA THR A 481 -7.01 60.52 -24.60
C THR A 481 -5.69 59.84 -24.25
N SER A 482 -4.84 59.64 -25.25
CA SER A 482 -3.44 59.23 -25.06
C SER A 482 -2.54 60.45 -24.85
N ARG A 483 -1.46 60.28 -24.07
CA ARG A 483 -0.17 60.93 -24.33
C ARG A 483 0.98 60.11 -23.76
N LYS A 484 2.16 60.29 -24.36
CA LYS A 484 3.44 59.81 -23.84
C LYS A 484 3.94 60.79 -22.76
N ASP A 485 4.96 60.39 -22.01
CA ASP A 485 6.28 61.02 -22.07
C ASP A 485 7.35 60.03 -21.54
N GLU A 486 8.62 60.44 -21.54
CA GLU A 486 9.79 59.55 -21.48
C GLU A 486 10.34 59.31 -20.06
N THR A 487 11.37 58.48 -19.97
CA THR A 487 12.03 58.02 -18.74
C THR A 487 12.78 59.11 -17.98
N ASP A 488 12.80 59.01 -16.64
CA ASP A 488 13.98 59.40 -15.85
C ASP A 488 14.11 58.47 -14.62
N LEU A 489 15.34 58.31 -14.12
CA LEU A 489 15.73 57.28 -13.13
C LEU A 489 15.74 57.80 -11.69
N GLN A 490 15.22 57.01 -10.74
CA GLN A 490 15.67 57.08 -9.33
C GLN A 490 15.39 55.78 -8.56
N ASP A 491 16.45 55.24 -7.94
CA ASP A 491 16.54 54.35 -6.78
C ASP A 491 15.39 53.33 -6.50
N GLY A 492 15.64 52.08 -6.88
CA GLY A 492 14.78 50.94 -6.49
C GLY A 492 14.99 50.53 -5.03
N VAL A 493 14.00 50.77 -4.18
CA VAL A 493 13.90 50.11 -2.87
C VAL A 493 13.45 48.66 -3.09
N VAL A 494 14.40 47.72 -3.05
CA VAL A 494 14.09 46.29 -3.03
C VAL A 494 13.42 45.95 -1.69
N ILE A 495 12.10 45.85 -1.71
CA ILE A 495 11.35 45.25 -0.60
C ILE A 495 11.58 43.72 -0.73
N LYS A 496 12.60 43.17 -0.04
CA LYS A 496 12.65 41.71 0.22
C LYS A 496 11.33 41.37 0.91
N MET A 497 10.39 40.77 0.19
CA MET A 497 9.17 40.25 0.79
C MET A 497 9.59 39.09 1.67
N LYS A 498 9.62 39.33 3.00
CA LYS A 498 9.80 38.23 3.95
C LYS A 498 8.73 37.18 3.66
N ARG A 499 9.18 35.98 3.31
CA ARG A 499 8.40 34.74 3.38
C ARG A 499 7.68 34.75 4.72
N GLU A 500 6.35 34.92 4.71
CA GLU A 500 5.59 35.01 5.95
C GLU A 500 5.83 33.72 6.72
N ALA A 501 6.32 33.83 7.96
CA ALA A 501 6.61 32.67 8.76
C ALA A 501 5.34 31.85 8.92
N SER A 502 5.38 30.59 8.48
CA SER A 502 4.30 29.66 8.79
C SER A 502 4.14 29.57 10.31
N THR A 503 2.92 29.25 10.75
CA THR A 503 2.64 29.05 12.17
C THR A 503 2.62 27.55 12.41
N PRO A 504 3.63 27.00 13.11
CA PRO A 504 3.73 25.57 13.33
C PRO A 504 2.46 25.01 13.95
N ARG A 505 2.00 23.91 13.36
CA ARG A 505 0.66 23.36 13.58
C ARG A 505 0.69 21.86 13.66
N CYS A 506 -0.21 21.28 14.44
CA CYS A 506 -0.36 19.85 14.56
C CYS A 506 -1.82 19.40 14.41
N ARG A 507 -2.00 18.08 14.31
CA ARG A 507 -3.26 17.39 14.61
C ARG A 507 -2.97 16.16 15.43
N ALA A 508 -3.92 15.76 16.27
CA ALA A 508 -3.82 14.57 17.11
C ALA A 508 -5.03 13.64 16.95
N GLU A 509 -4.80 12.33 17.10
CA GLU A 509 -5.83 11.30 17.10
C GLU A 509 -5.44 10.15 18.04
N VAL A 510 -6.28 9.85 19.04
CA VAL A 510 -6.13 8.64 19.85
C VAL A 510 -6.83 7.49 19.13
N ARG A 511 -6.07 6.47 18.76
CA ARG A 511 -6.52 5.33 17.94
C ARG A 511 -6.54 4.02 18.73
N LYS A 512 -7.39 3.11 18.27
CA LYS A 512 -7.52 1.74 18.77
C LYS A 512 -7.50 0.75 17.62
N TRP A 513 -6.54 -0.14 17.69
CA TRP A 513 -6.17 -1.11 16.66
C TRP A 513 -6.52 -2.52 17.12
N THR A 514 -7.20 -3.29 16.26
CA THR A 514 -7.65 -4.66 16.54
C THR A 514 -7.56 -5.53 15.28
N HIS A 515 -7.65 -6.85 15.41
CA HIS A 515 -7.81 -7.76 14.26
C HIS A 515 -8.91 -7.27 13.29
N GLY A 516 -8.57 -7.20 12.01
CA GLY A 516 -9.39 -6.62 10.93
C GLY A 516 -9.17 -5.13 10.69
N CYS A 517 -8.24 -4.47 11.40
CA CYS A 517 -7.92 -3.05 11.18
C CYS A 517 -6.71 -2.82 10.27
N TYR A 518 -6.75 -1.72 9.52
CA TYR A 518 -5.79 -1.32 8.48
C TYR A 518 -5.95 0.16 8.07
N THR A 519 -4.98 0.68 7.33
CA THR A 519 -5.21 1.75 6.32
C THR A 519 -4.72 1.29 4.95
N LEU A 520 -5.13 2.00 3.91
CA LEU A 520 -4.75 1.79 2.50
C LEU A 520 -4.22 3.09 1.91
N LEU A 521 -3.44 2.97 0.84
CA LEU A 521 -3.04 4.08 0.00
C LEU A 521 -4.18 4.48 -0.94
N HIS A 522 -4.32 5.78 -1.23
CA HIS A 522 -5.35 6.28 -2.13
C HIS A 522 -5.00 7.69 -2.67
N ASP A 523 -5.24 7.90 -3.97
CA ASP A 523 -4.93 9.15 -4.71
C ASP A 523 -5.58 10.42 -4.15
N THR A 524 -6.57 10.24 -3.27
CA THR A 524 -7.34 11.32 -2.64
C THR A 524 -6.85 11.68 -1.23
N ASP A 525 -5.66 11.22 -0.82
CA ASP A 525 -5.09 11.66 0.45
C ASP A 525 -4.63 13.12 0.37
N THR A 526 -4.96 13.87 1.41
CA THR A 526 -4.59 15.28 1.55
C THR A 526 -3.53 15.49 2.63
N GLU A 527 -3.29 14.51 3.50
CA GLU A 527 -2.23 14.58 4.52
C GLU A 527 -0.83 14.26 3.94
N GLY A 528 -0.76 13.54 2.81
CA GLY A 528 0.45 13.37 1.99
C GLY A 528 0.79 14.54 1.05
N SER A 529 0.00 15.62 1.02
CA SER A 529 0.22 16.75 0.07
C SER A 529 1.16 17.86 0.59
N GLU A 530 1.58 17.76 1.85
CA GLU A 530 2.42 18.74 2.56
C GLU A 530 3.53 17.99 3.31
N PHE A 531 4.71 18.60 3.43
CA PHE A 531 5.79 18.07 4.28
C PHE A 531 5.33 17.98 5.73
N ALA A 532 5.69 16.92 6.44
CA ALA A 532 5.13 16.63 7.75
C ALA A 532 6.03 15.73 8.60
N LEU A 533 6.11 16.02 9.90
CA LEU A 533 6.67 15.14 10.92
C LEU A 533 5.55 14.30 11.53
N ASP A 534 5.55 13.00 11.26
CA ASP A 534 4.67 12.05 11.94
C ASP A 534 5.23 11.67 13.30
N ALA A 535 4.35 11.50 14.30
CA ALA A 535 4.73 11.11 15.65
C ALA A 535 3.72 10.11 16.23
N SER A 536 4.17 8.89 16.53
CA SER A 536 3.34 7.85 17.15
C SER A 536 3.94 7.36 18.47
N VAL A 537 3.15 7.39 19.54
CA VAL A 537 3.44 6.65 20.79
C VAL A 537 2.45 5.50 20.93
N PHE A 538 2.94 4.27 21.10
CA PHE A 538 2.11 3.08 21.12
C PHE A 538 1.93 2.48 22.53
N PHE A 539 0.78 1.83 22.73
CA PHE A 539 0.40 1.22 24.01
C PHE A 539 -0.25 -0.16 23.82
N ASN A 540 0.10 -1.12 24.67
CA ASN A 540 -0.43 -2.49 24.67
C ASN A 540 -0.15 -3.26 23.36
N THR A 541 1.01 -3.05 22.76
CA THR A 541 1.42 -3.57 21.45
C THR A 541 1.76 -5.05 21.45
N HIS A 542 1.90 -5.69 22.62
CA HIS A 542 2.11 -7.14 22.77
C HIS A 542 1.34 -7.99 21.74
N GLY A 543 2.08 -8.68 20.86
CA GLY A 543 1.55 -9.54 19.80
C GLY A 543 1.47 -8.89 18.40
N VAL A 544 1.77 -7.60 18.26
CA VAL A 544 2.10 -6.96 16.97
C VAL A 544 3.47 -7.48 16.49
N SER A 545 3.60 -7.66 15.18
CA SER A 545 4.80 -8.14 14.49
C SER A 545 4.60 -8.07 12.98
N GLN A 546 5.67 -8.20 12.21
CA GLN A 546 5.63 -8.38 10.74
C GLN A 546 4.69 -9.53 10.30
N ALA A 547 4.57 -10.61 11.10
CA ALA A 547 3.70 -11.74 10.79
C ALA A 547 2.21 -11.52 11.14
N THR A 548 1.92 -10.70 12.16
CA THR A 548 0.55 -10.43 12.66
C THR A 548 -0.07 -9.17 12.07
N GLY A 549 0.73 -8.26 11.50
CA GLY A 549 0.30 -6.95 11.00
C GLY A 549 0.15 -5.91 12.12
N GLY A 550 -0.25 -4.69 11.74
CA GLY A 550 -0.38 -3.54 12.63
C GLY A 550 0.87 -2.64 12.71
N PHE A 551 1.92 -2.94 11.95
CA PHE A 551 3.05 -2.03 11.76
C PHE A 551 2.73 -0.93 10.75
N VAL A 552 3.45 0.19 10.83
CA VAL A 552 3.36 1.29 9.85
C VAL A 552 4.43 1.08 8.80
N SER A 553 4.04 1.11 7.54
CA SER A 553 4.93 1.00 6.37
C SER A 553 4.95 2.33 5.64
N TYR A 554 6.13 2.76 5.20
CA TYR A 554 6.37 3.96 4.39
C TYR A 554 7.00 3.53 3.05
N ILE A 555 6.49 4.06 1.94
CA ILE A 555 6.92 3.71 0.58
C ILE A 555 7.07 4.97 -0.30
N ALA A 556 7.91 4.91 -1.32
CA ALA A 556 7.99 5.96 -2.34
C ALA A 556 6.82 5.88 -3.33
N LYS A 557 6.28 7.04 -3.73
CA LYS A 557 5.11 7.17 -4.60
C LYS A 557 5.41 6.70 -6.02
N GLY A 558 4.80 5.58 -6.39
CA GLY A 558 5.01 4.93 -7.70
C GLY A 558 6.02 3.78 -7.66
N GLU A 559 6.59 3.46 -6.51
CA GLU A 559 7.51 2.34 -6.32
C GLU A 559 6.86 1.19 -5.51
N ASP A 560 7.36 -0.03 -5.70
CA ASP A 560 6.92 -1.26 -5.00
C ASP A 560 7.77 -1.54 -3.74
N GLU A 561 8.81 -0.75 -3.45
CA GLU A 561 9.79 -0.98 -2.38
C GLU A 561 9.45 -0.23 -1.08
N GLU A 562 9.67 -0.88 0.07
CA GLU A 562 9.37 -0.33 1.39
C GLU A 562 10.60 0.43 1.92
N LEU A 563 10.44 1.74 2.13
CA LEU A 563 11.48 2.62 2.67
C LEU A 563 11.72 2.33 4.15
N LEU A 564 10.63 2.20 4.92
CA LEU A 564 10.68 2.05 6.38
C LEU A 564 9.48 1.25 6.91
N SER A 565 9.73 0.45 7.96
CA SER A 565 8.77 -0.48 8.56
C SER A 565 8.71 -0.32 10.09
N VAL A 566 8.02 0.71 10.58
CA VAL A 566 7.94 1.05 12.01
C VAL A 566 7.05 0.04 12.75
N LEU A 567 7.68 -0.74 13.65
CA LEU A 567 6.99 -1.65 14.56
C LEU A 567 6.52 -0.93 15.83
N PRO A 568 5.23 -1.06 16.22
CA PRO A 568 4.71 -0.54 17.48
C PRO A 568 5.40 -1.10 18.73
N GLU A 569 6.23 -0.28 19.38
CA GLU A 569 6.88 -0.60 20.66
C GLU A 569 6.23 0.10 21.86
N GLU A 570 6.25 -0.56 23.02
CA GLU A 570 5.63 -0.09 24.26
C GLU A 570 6.39 1.12 24.84
N ASN A 571 5.71 2.27 24.99
CA ASN A 571 6.31 3.52 25.48
C ASN A 571 7.48 4.06 24.63
N SER A 572 7.51 3.76 23.33
CA SER A 572 8.46 4.36 22.39
C SER A 572 7.76 5.45 21.56
N LEU A 573 8.37 6.64 21.47
CA LEU A 573 7.96 7.67 20.49
C LEU A 573 8.69 7.38 19.18
N SER A 574 7.92 7.10 18.13
CA SER A 574 8.45 6.93 16.77
C SER A 574 8.20 8.22 16.00
N LEU A 575 9.26 8.83 15.47
CA LEU A 575 9.23 10.01 14.62
C LEU A 575 9.62 9.62 13.21
N VAL A 576 8.92 10.14 12.20
CA VAL A 576 9.27 9.97 10.78
C VAL A 576 8.96 11.26 10.03
N TYR A 577 9.94 11.84 9.35
CA TYR A 577 9.69 12.96 8.44
C TYR A 577 9.23 12.42 7.08
N ARG A 578 8.25 13.08 6.48
CA ARG A 578 7.75 12.78 5.13
C ARG A 578 7.78 14.00 4.24
N ASP A 579 8.20 13.76 3.01
CA ASP A 579 7.95 14.65 1.88
C ASP A 579 6.57 14.39 1.23
N LYS A 580 6.39 14.90 0.01
CA LYS A 580 5.15 14.79 -0.79
C LYS A 580 5.07 13.51 -1.63
N GLU A 581 6.18 12.79 -1.75
CA GLU A 581 6.27 11.52 -2.48
C GLU A 581 6.36 10.31 -1.53
N THR A 582 6.48 10.53 -0.22
CA THR A 582 6.44 9.48 0.80
C THR A 582 5.01 9.16 1.21
N LEU A 583 4.52 8.00 0.78
CA LEU A 583 3.22 7.43 1.14
C LEU A 583 3.36 6.51 2.36
N LYS A 584 2.27 6.28 3.11
CA LYS A 584 2.28 5.35 4.25
C LYS A 584 0.97 4.64 4.53
N PHE A 585 1.04 3.47 5.16
CA PHE A 585 -0.14 2.72 5.58
C PHE A 585 0.11 1.88 6.84
N VAL A 586 -0.96 1.49 7.54
CA VAL A 586 -0.91 0.53 8.65
C VAL A 586 -1.35 -0.85 8.16
N LYS A 587 -0.43 -1.82 8.16
CA LYS A 587 -0.64 -3.16 7.61
C LYS A 587 -1.79 -3.89 8.31
N HIS A 588 -2.63 -4.58 7.53
CA HIS A 588 -3.77 -5.37 8.03
C HIS A 588 -3.44 -6.31 9.20
N ILE A 589 -4.10 -6.08 10.34
CA ILE A 589 -3.96 -6.90 11.56
C ILE A 589 -4.74 -8.20 11.39
N ASN A 590 -4.05 -9.28 11.08
CA ASN A 590 -4.66 -10.57 10.76
C ASN A 590 -5.04 -11.39 12.01
N HIS A 591 -5.72 -12.52 11.82
CA HIS A 591 -6.29 -13.32 12.91
C HIS A 591 -5.23 -13.88 13.87
N SER A 592 -3.99 -14.07 13.41
CA SER A 592 -2.93 -14.60 14.26
C SER A 592 -2.56 -13.66 15.43
N TYR A 593 -2.87 -12.36 15.32
CA TYR A 593 -2.82 -11.39 16.43
C TYR A 593 -3.69 -11.78 17.63
N ARG A 594 -4.83 -12.44 17.39
CA ARG A 594 -5.69 -12.96 18.48
C ARG A 594 -5.06 -14.15 19.17
N THR A 595 -4.42 -15.04 18.41
CA THR A 595 -3.79 -16.25 18.95
C THR A 595 -2.48 -15.97 19.67
N SER A 596 -1.65 -15.03 19.20
CA SER A 596 -0.35 -14.70 19.81
C SER A 596 -0.50 -14.20 21.25
N ARG A 597 -1.53 -13.38 21.52
CA ARG A 597 -1.85 -12.88 22.86
C ARG A 597 -2.39 -13.96 23.81
N GLY A 598 -3.06 -14.99 23.28
CA GLY A 598 -3.67 -16.07 24.06
C GLY A 598 -2.67 -17.09 24.64
N SER A 599 -1.52 -17.29 23.99
CA SER A 599 -0.55 -18.34 24.36
C SER A 599 0.11 -18.17 25.74
N ASN A 600 0.25 -16.93 26.23
CA ASN A 600 1.10 -16.63 27.38
C ASN A 600 0.41 -16.72 28.75
N GLY A 601 -0.87 -17.13 28.81
CA GLY A 601 -1.57 -17.50 30.06
C GLY A 601 -1.79 -16.38 31.11
N ASN A 602 -1.26 -15.17 30.93
CA ASN A 602 -1.41 -14.06 31.88
C ASN A 602 -2.83 -13.47 31.81
N PRO A 603 -3.63 -13.48 32.91
CA PRO A 603 -5.00 -12.94 32.93
C PRO A 603 -5.12 -11.45 32.57
N GLN A 604 -4.03 -10.67 32.63
CA GLN A 604 -4.01 -9.27 32.22
C GLN A 604 -4.19 -9.07 30.71
N ASN A 605 -3.92 -10.10 29.88
CA ASN A 605 -3.94 -9.99 28.42
C ASN A 605 -5.34 -10.12 27.80
N SER A 606 -6.40 -9.75 28.54
CA SER A 606 -7.80 -9.83 28.12
C SER A 606 -8.17 -8.84 27.01
N HIS A 607 -7.46 -7.73 26.91
CA HIS A 607 -7.66 -6.70 25.90
C HIS A 607 -6.88 -7.02 24.62
N CYS A 608 -7.53 -7.72 23.68
CA CYS A 608 -7.01 -7.96 22.33
C CYS A 608 -7.14 -6.70 21.43
N ALA A 609 -6.46 -5.63 21.84
CA ALA A 609 -6.34 -4.36 21.13
C ALA A 609 -5.04 -3.67 21.54
N PHE A 610 -4.34 -3.03 20.60
CA PHE A 610 -3.34 -2.02 20.92
C PHE A 610 -3.89 -0.62 20.64
N TYR A 611 -3.19 0.39 21.14
CA TYR A 611 -3.57 1.80 21.02
C TYR A 611 -2.38 2.60 20.52
N GLU A 612 -2.69 3.74 19.94
CA GLU A 612 -1.71 4.67 19.39
C GLU A 612 -2.17 6.09 19.72
N LEU A 613 -1.27 6.89 20.26
CA LEU A 613 -1.39 8.34 20.29
C LEU A 613 -0.67 8.84 19.04
N TYR A 614 -1.43 9.19 18.01
CA TYR A 614 -0.92 9.63 16.72
C TYR A 614 -1.00 11.15 16.61
N LEU A 615 0.11 11.80 16.29
CA LEU A 615 0.18 13.20 15.92
C LEU A 615 0.87 13.37 14.56
N VAL A 616 0.58 14.49 13.91
CA VAL A 616 1.32 14.99 12.74
C VAL A 616 1.58 16.47 12.98
N TYR A 617 2.83 16.90 12.83
CA TYR A 617 3.27 18.29 12.91
C TYR A 617 3.67 18.80 11.53
N TYR A 618 3.47 20.09 11.31
CA TYR A 618 3.80 20.84 10.10
C TYR A 618 4.38 22.18 10.55
N GLU A 619 5.35 22.69 9.79
CA GLU A 619 5.97 24.01 9.99
C GLU A 619 5.01 25.17 9.68
#